data_AF-A0A356QDI2-F1
#
_entry.id   AF-A0A356QDI2-F1
#
_cell.length_a   1.000
_cell.length_b   1.000
_cell.length_c   1.000
_cell.angle_alpha   90.00
_cell.angle_beta   90.00
_cell.angle_gamma   90.00
#
_symmetry.space_group_name_H-M   'P 1'
#
loop_
_entity.id
_entity.type
_entity.pdbx_description
1 polymer ?
#
loop_
_entity_poly.entity_id
_entity_poly.type
_entity_poly.pdbx_seq_one_letter_code
_entity_poly.pdbx_strand_id
1 'polypeptide(L)'
;LPNGTPRQLLSDIGPSVCWAEDQTADGATLLFTRFDDTQRPDSLWRLWVAFAEHAPMQTPTLVLREADPEFWVGVGKTRSKAWLIIESGSKDTTEVLALPADQPETPLVCLHAREPGVEVSIDHRPGVFYRLHNQTGPHF
;
A
#
# COMPACT_ATOMS: atom_id res chain seq x y z
N LEU A 1 -11.05 -20.16 -3.67
CA LEU A 1 -11.88 -20.15 -4.90
C LEU A 1 -12.59 -21.49 -4.93
N PRO A 2 -13.91 -21.60 -5.15
CA PRO A 2 -14.62 -22.83 -4.77
C PRO A 2 -14.05 -24.11 -5.39
N ASN A 3 -13.41 -24.03 -6.57
CA ASN A 3 -12.98 -25.20 -7.34
C ASN A 3 -11.51 -25.16 -7.85
N GLY A 4 -10.68 -24.21 -7.41
CA GLY A 4 -9.31 -24.05 -7.94
C GLY A 4 -8.22 -24.57 -6.99
N THR A 5 -7.11 -25.10 -7.53
CA THR A 5 -5.93 -25.47 -6.74
C THR A 5 -5.16 -24.19 -6.34
N PRO A 6 -4.93 -23.95 -5.03
CA PRO A 6 -4.11 -22.82 -4.60
C PRO A 6 -2.70 -22.90 -5.19
N ARG A 7 -2.20 -21.76 -5.69
CA ARG A 7 -0.82 -21.61 -6.14
C ARG A 7 -0.14 -20.54 -5.29
N GLN A 8 1.04 -20.86 -4.76
CA GLN A 8 1.86 -19.85 -4.11
C GLN A 8 2.37 -18.86 -5.17
N LEU A 9 2.04 -17.58 -5.00
CA LEU A 9 2.54 -16.51 -5.86
C LEU A 9 3.84 -15.96 -5.28
N LEU A 10 3.83 -15.54 -4.02
CA LEU A 10 5.00 -14.94 -3.37
C LEU A 10 5.26 -15.62 -2.03
N SER A 11 6.52 -15.62 -1.61
CA SER A 11 6.96 -15.83 -0.23
C SER A 11 7.52 -14.52 0.32
N ASP A 12 7.79 -14.50 1.63
CA ASP A 12 8.57 -13.44 2.28
C ASP A 12 8.00 -12.03 2.07
N ILE A 13 6.66 -11.95 2.13
CA ILE A 13 5.93 -10.69 2.14
C ILE A 13 5.67 -10.22 3.58
N GLY A 14 5.58 -8.92 3.73
CA GLY A 14 5.19 -8.24 4.96
C GLY A 14 3.69 -8.35 5.25
N PRO A 15 3.21 -7.64 6.28
CA PRO A 15 1.84 -7.80 6.78
C PRO A 15 0.79 -7.14 5.87
N SER A 16 1.19 -6.23 4.98
CA SER A 16 0.25 -5.50 4.13
C SER A 16 0.20 -6.10 2.73
N VAL A 17 -1.01 -6.33 2.24
CA VAL A 17 -1.31 -6.79 0.88
C VAL A 17 -2.60 -6.13 0.39
N CYS A 18 -2.59 -5.59 -0.82
CA CYS A 18 -3.72 -4.90 -1.39
C CYS A 18 -3.75 -5.06 -2.91
N TRP A 19 -4.89 -5.48 -3.48
CA TRP A 19 -5.08 -5.41 -4.92
C TRP A 19 -5.31 -3.96 -5.36
N ALA A 20 -4.83 -3.59 -6.53
CA ALA A 20 -5.29 -2.40 -7.24
C ALA A 20 -6.75 -2.60 -7.75
N GLU A 21 -7.31 -1.58 -8.39
CA GLU A 21 -8.59 -1.61 -9.11
C GLU A 21 -8.34 -1.50 -10.63
N ASP A 22 -7.24 -2.09 -11.12
CA ASP A 22 -6.79 -2.09 -12.52
C ASP A 22 -7.07 -3.43 -13.24
N GLN A 23 -7.93 -4.27 -12.66
CA GLN A 23 -8.15 -5.63 -13.12
C GLN A 23 -8.67 -5.66 -14.57
N THR A 24 -8.02 -6.48 -15.39
CA THR A 24 -8.46 -6.86 -16.74
C THR A 24 -8.81 -8.35 -16.79
N ALA A 25 -9.15 -8.85 -17.98
CA ALA A 25 -9.29 -10.29 -18.20
C ALA A 25 -7.95 -11.04 -18.03
N ASP A 26 -6.83 -10.34 -18.23
CA ASP A 26 -5.49 -10.94 -18.27
C ASP A 26 -4.80 -10.94 -16.91
N GLY A 27 -5.18 -10.04 -15.99
CA GLY A 27 -4.54 -9.92 -14.69
C GLY A 27 -4.96 -8.70 -13.90
N ALA A 28 -4.25 -8.46 -12.80
CA ALA A 28 -4.38 -7.26 -11.97
C ALA A 28 -3.07 -7.00 -11.22
N THR A 29 -2.90 -5.78 -10.71
CA THR A 29 -1.74 -5.43 -9.88
C THR A 29 -1.98 -5.74 -8.41
N LEU A 30 -1.04 -6.46 -7.80
CA LEU A 30 -0.97 -6.67 -6.36
C LEU A 30 0.11 -5.77 -5.76
N LEU A 31 -0.23 -5.00 -4.73
CA LEU A 31 0.71 -4.27 -3.89
C LEU A 31 0.90 -5.01 -2.57
N PHE A 32 2.13 -5.05 -2.08
CA PHE A 32 2.46 -5.74 -0.84
C PHE A 32 3.73 -5.18 -0.22
N THR A 33 3.87 -5.31 1.10
CA THR A 33 5.08 -4.89 1.80
C THR A 33 6.11 -6.02 1.87
N ARG A 34 7.36 -5.72 2.17
CA ARG A 34 8.38 -6.71 2.56
C ARG A 34 9.06 -6.28 3.85
N PHE A 35 9.54 -7.26 4.60
CA PHE A 35 10.36 -7.04 5.78
C PHE A 35 11.81 -6.73 5.40
N ASP A 36 12.44 -5.87 6.18
CA ASP A 36 13.90 -5.80 6.28
C ASP A 36 14.45 -6.90 7.23
N ASP A 37 15.77 -6.88 7.42
CA ASP A 37 16.48 -7.86 8.27
C ASP A 37 16.06 -7.80 9.75
N THR A 38 15.39 -6.72 10.16
CA THR A 38 14.88 -6.51 11.54
C THR A 38 13.40 -6.88 11.71
N GLN A 39 12.78 -7.50 10.69
CA GLN A 39 11.34 -7.82 10.65
C GLN A 39 10.44 -6.59 10.69
N ARG A 40 10.95 -5.44 10.26
CA ARG A 40 10.17 -4.21 10.06
C ARG A 40 9.74 -4.12 8.60
N PRO A 41 8.46 -3.86 8.28
CA PRO A 41 8.04 -3.73 6.90
C PRO A 41 8.53 -2.38 6.35
N ASP A 42 9.64 -2.38 5.63
CA ASP A 42 10.36 -1.17 5.22
C ASP A 42 10.07 -0.73 3.78
N SER A 43 9.36 -1.55 3.02
CA SER A 43 9.23 -1.33 1.59
C SER A 43 7.91 -1.80 1.04
N LEU A 44 7.40 -1.03 0.08
CA LEU A 44 6.23 -1.34 -0.73
C LEU A 44 6.66 -1.78 -2.12
N TRP A 45 6.06 -2.87 -2.58
CA TRP A 45 6.32 -3.49 -3.87
C TRP A 45 5.00 -3.65 -4.62
N ARG A 46 5.09 -3.70 -5.95
CA ARG A 46 3.97 -4.07 -6.82
C ARG A 46 4.34 -5.23 -7.73
N LEU A 47 3.36 -6.07 -8.05
CA LEU A 47 3.48 -7.20 -8.97
C LEU A 47 2.23 -7.28 -9.85
N TRP A 48 2.43 -7.28 -11.17
CA TRP A 48 1.36 -7.69 -12.08
C TRP A 48 1.16 -9.21 -11.99
N VAL A 49 -0.05 -9.64 -11.63
CA VAL A 49 -0.42 -11.05 -11.53
C VAL A 49 -1.29 -11.41 -12.72
N ALA A 50 -0.73 -12.19 -13.63
CA ALA A 50 -1.48 -12.73 -14.76
C ALA A 50 -2.41 -13.88 -14.31
N PHE A 51 -3.63 -13.92 -14.85
CA PHE A 51 -4.64 -14.91 -14.51
C PHE A 51 -4.58 -16.19 -15.34
N ALA A 52 -3.80 -16.22 -16.42
CA ALA A 52 -3.57 -17.44 -17.18
C ALA A 52 -2.80 -18.48 -16.34
N GLU A 53 -3.27 -19.73 -16.34
CA GLU A 53 -2.83 -20.82 -15.45
C GLU A 53 -1.32 -21.11 -15.51
N HIS A 54 -0.69 -20.82 -16.65
CA HIS A 54 0.74 -21.05 -16.91
C HIS A 54 1.52 -19.79 -17.24
N ALA A 55 0.98 -18.60 -16.93
CA ALA A 55 1.71 -17.37 -17.15
C ALA A 55 2.97 -17.35 -16.26
N PRO A 56 4.15 -17.01 -16.84
CA PRO A 56 5.35 -16.84 -16.05
C PRO A 56 5.15 -15.70 -15.05
N MET A 57 5.61 -15.90 -13.82
CA MET A 57 5.53 -14.86 -12.81
C MET A 57 6.51 -13.74 -13.14
N GLN A 58 6.02 -12.50 -13.08
CA GLN A 58 6.87 -11.33 -13.26
C GLN A 58 7.68 -11.04 -12.00
N THR A 59 8.73 -10.25 -12.15
CA THR A 59 9.52 -9.76 -11.02
C THR A 59 8.78 -8.58 -10.35
N PRO A 60 8.57 -8.61 -9.02
CA PRO A 60 8.02 -7.46 -8.32
C PRO A 60 8.90 -6.21 -8.47
N THR A 61 8.26 -5.05 -8.63
CA THR A 61 8.91 -3.75 -8.73
C THR A 61 8.81 -3.00 -7.40
N LEU A 62 9.91 -2.42 -6.93
CA LEU A 62 9.94 -1.56 -5.75
C LEU A 62 9.18 -0.25 -6.05
N VAL A 63 8.24 0.11 -5.19
CA VAL A 63 7.45 1.35 -5.28
C VAL A 63 7.98 2.39 -4.31
N LEU A 64 8.23 1.99 -3.06
CA LEU A 64 8.74 2.85 -1.99
C LEU A 64 9.68 2.05 -1.08
N ARG A 65 10.76 2.69 -0.64
CA ARG A 65 11.64 2.21 0.42
C ARG A 65 11.70 3.25 1.52
N GLU A 66 11.41 2.84 2.74
CA GLU A 66 11.60 3.62 3.95
C GLU A 66 13.04 3.46 4.46
N ALA A 67 13.80 4.55 4.43
CA ALA A 67 15.18 4.55 4.86
C ALA A 67 15.33 4.76 6.38
N ASP A 68 14.35 5.40 7.02
CA ASP A 68 14.41 5.71 8.44
C ASP A 68 13.96 4.48 9.26
N PRO A 69 14.82 3.89 10.11
CA PRO A 69 14.51 2.69 10.90
C PRO A 69 13.33 2.85 11.87
N GLU A 70 12.94 4.09 12.21
CA GLU A 70 11.81 4.35 13.11
C GLU A 70 10.45 4.18 12.44
N PHE A 71 10.41 4.19 11.11
CA PHE A 71 9.19 4.16 10.32
C PHE A 71 8.93 2.80 9.69
N TRP A 72 7.66 2.41 9.59
CA TRP A 72 7.21 1.24 8.86
C TRP A 72 6.30 1.65 7.71
N VAL A 73 6.24 0.82 6.67
CA VAL A 73 5.40 1.02 5.48
C VAL A 73 4.18 0.12 5.56
N GLY A 74 3.02 0.69 5.30
CA GLY A 74 1.75 0.01 5.11
C GLY A 74 1.08 0.38 3.79
N VAL A 75 0.19 -0.48 3.30
CA VAL A 75 -0.69 -0.15 2.17
C VAL A 75 -2.11 -0.58 2.47
N GLY A 76 -3.05 0.32 2.18
CA GLY A 76 -4.49 0.08 2.26
C GLY A 76 -5.21 0.68 1.06
N LYS A 77 -6.54 0.57 1.06
CA LYS A 77 -7.40 1.15 0.03
C LYS A 77 -8.52 1.91 0.71
N THR A 78 -8.81 3.09 0.19
CA THR A 78 -9.93 3.92 0.67
C THR A 78 -11.26 3.20 0.50
N ARG A 79 -12.27 3.57 1.29
CA ARG A 79 -13.62 2.97 1.20
C ARG A 79 -14.27 3.17 -0.17
N SER A 80 -13.97 4.29 -0.83
CA SER A 80 -14.40 4.54 -2.22
C SER A 80 -13.77 3.61 -3.25
N LYS A 81 -12.69 2.90 -2.89
CA LYS A 81 -11.80 2.14 -3.77
C LYS A 81 -11.03 2.95 -4.80
N ALA A 82 -11.21 4.27 -4.88
CA ALA A 82 -10.55 5.09 -5.90
C ALA A 82 -9.05 5.31 -5.64
N TRP A 83 -8.60 5.13 -4.40
CA TRP A 83 -7.22 5.41 -4.00
C TRP A 83 -6.64 4.29 -3.16
N LEU A 84 -5.40 3.92 -3.47
CA LEU A 84 -4.51 3.20 -2.59
C LEU A 84 -3.81 4.21 -1.68
N ILE A 85 -3.81 3.94 -0.39
CA ILE A 85 -3.15 4.78 0.63
C ILE A 85 -1.92 4.03 1.10
N ILE A 86 -0.77 4.70 1.03
CA ILE A 86 0.51 4.20 1.49
C ILE A 86 0.89 5.04 2.70
N GLU A 87 1.06 4.40 3.84
CA GLU A 87 1.46 5.06 5.08
C GLU A 87 2.92 4.73 5.36
N SER A 88 3.72 5.76 5.65
CA SER A 88 5.00 5.61 6.34
C SER A 88 4.82 6.16 7.75
N GLY A 89 4.69 5.28 8.73
CA GLY A 89 4.32 5.63 10.10
C GLY A 89 5.39 5.25 11.11
N SER A 90 5.60 6.08 12.13
CA SER A 90 6.31 5.74 13.36
C SER A 90 5.31 5.69 14.53
N LYS A 91 5.81 5.60 15.77
CA LYS A 91 4.97 5.59 16.97
C LYS A 91 4.09 6.83 17.14
N ASP A 92 4.46 7.96 16.55
CA ASP A 92 3.78 9.24 16.77
C ASP A 92 3.74 10.14 15.54
N THR A 93 4.26 9.70 14.39
CA THR A 93 4.40 10.52 13.20
C THR A 93 3.95 9.73 11.98
N THR A 94 3.15 10.34 11.10
CA THR A 94 2.70 9.68 9.86
C THR A 94 3.02 10.53 8.63
N GLU A 95 3.54 9.89 7.58
CA GLU A 95 3.45 10.37 6.20
C GLU A 95 2.36 9.59 5.47
N VAL A 96 1.54 10.29 4.69
CA VAL A 96 0.51 9.66 3.87
C VAL A 96 0.75 9.98 2.40
N LEU A 97 0.99 8.94 1.62
CA LEU A 97 1.16 8.95 0.17
C LEU A 97 -0.04 8.23 -0.47
N ALA A 98 -0.31 8.51 -1.74
CA ALA A 98 -1.43 7.91 -2.45
C ALA A 98 -1.11 7.59 -3.92
N LEU A 99 -1.82 6.60 -4.43
CA LEU A 99 -1.92 6.26 -5.86
C LEU A 99 -3.40 6.15 -6.24
N PRO A 100 -3.79 6.57 -7.47
CA PRO A 100 -5.05 6.14 -8.05
C PRO A 100 -5.07 4.61 -8.08
N ALA A 101 -6.14 4.01 -7.57
CA ALA A 101 -6.20 2.55 -7.45
C ALA A 101 -6.30 1.85 -8.81
N ASP A 102 -6.81 2.53 -9.84
CA ASP A 102 -6.92 2.04 -11.21
C ASP A 102 -5.64 2.25 -12.04
N GLN A 103 -4.67 3.02 -11.53
CA GLN A 103 -3.41 3.36 -12.22
C GLN A 103 -2.21 3.24 -11.24
N PRO A 104 -1.95 2.04 -10.68
CA PRO A 104 -0.90 1.82 -9.67
C PRO A 104 0.52 1.98 -10.21
N GLU A 105 0.68 2.19 -11.52
CA GLU A 105 1.95 2.49 -12.18
C GLU A 105 2.40 3.94 -12.02
N THR A 106 1.48 4.84 -11.68
CA THR A 106 1.72 6.29 -11.57
C THR A 106 2.65 6.64 -10.40
N PRO A 107 3.29 7.82 -10.42
CA PRO A 107 4.06 8.30 -9.28
C PRO A 107 3.20 8.54 -8.03
N LEU A 108 3.79 8.29 -6.86
CA LEU A 108 3.15 8.59 -5.57
C LEU A 108 2.85 10.08 -5.43
N VAL A 109 1.66 10.38 -4.90
CA VAL A 109 1.26 11.73 -4.51
C VAL A 109 1.31 11.85 -3.00
N CYS A 110 2.05 12.83 -2.47
CA CYS A 110 2.05 13.11 -1.04
C CYS A 110 0.79 13.87 -0.64
N LEU A 111 -0.05 13.26 0.21
CA LEU A 111 -1.25 13.88 0.76
C LEU A 111 -0.98 14.53 2.13
N HIS A 112 -0.02 13.99 2.89
CA HIS A 112 0.44 14.55 4.13
C HIS A 112 1.92 14.22 4.33
N ALA A 113 2.77 15.24 4.38
CA ALA A 113 4.18 15.10 4.73
C ALA A 113 4.33 14.96 6.25
N ARG A 114 5.40 14.29 6.71
CA ARG A 114 5.67 14.09 8.13
C ARG A 114 5.70 15.40 8.91
N GLU A 115 4.98 15.42 10.02
CA GLU A 115 5.10 16.44 11.06
C GLU A 115 5.35 15.72 12.40
N PRO A 116 6.48 15.98 13.10
CA PRO A 116 6.81 15.24 14.32
C PRO A 116 5.70 15.29 15.38
N GLY A 117 5.30 14.11 15.88
CA GLY A 117 4.23 13.98 16.86
C GLY A 117 2.82 14.09 16.29
N VAL A 118 2.68 14.20 14.96
CA VAL A 118 1.38 14.23 14.28
C VAL A 118 1.11 12.92 13.55
N GLU A 119 0.07 12.25 14.01
CA GLU A 119 -0.48 11.04 13.40
C GLU A 119 -1.66 11.42 12.51
N VAL A 120 -1.72 10.82 11.32
CA VAL A 120 -2.76 11.10 10.32
C VAL A 120 -3.24 9.81 9.69
N SER A 121 -4.56 9.65 9.59
CA SER A 121 -5.17 8.68 8.67
C SER A 121 -6.05 9.40 7.65
N ILE A 122 -6.04 8.91 6.40
CA ILE A 122 -6.81 9.49 5.30
C ILE A 122 -7.73 8.44 4.68
N ASP A 123 -8.98 8.84 4.45
CA ASP A 123 -9.94 8.07 3.67
C ASP A 123 -10.58 8.95 2.58
N HIS A 124 -11.32 8.35 1.66
CA HIS A 124 -11.92 9.05 0.54
C HIS A 124 -13.36 8.60 0.29
N ARG A 125 -14.21 9.58 -0.01
CA ARG A 125 -15.47 9.42 -0.75
C ARG A 125 -15.35 10.17 -2.08
N PRO A 126 -16.14 9.86 -3.12
CA PRO A 126 -16.05 10.57 -4.39
C PRO A 126 -15.97 12.11 -4.24
N GLY A 127 -14.85 12.68 -4.70
CA GLY A 127 -14.58 14.12 -4.71
C GLY A 127 -14.03 14.72 -3.42
N VAL A 128 -13.90 13.96 -2.32
CA VAL A 128 -13.45 14.50 -1.02
C VAL A 128 -12.59 13.49 -0.25
N PHE A 129 -11.42 13.94 0.19
CA PHE A 129 -10.62 13.25 1.20
C PHE A 129 -11.01 13.69 2.62
N TYR A 130 -11.06 12.72 3.54
CA TYR A 130 -11.19 12.93 4.96
C TYR A 130 -9.83 12.71 5.61
N ARG A 131 -9.44 13.61 6.51
CA ARG A 131 -8.19 13.54 7.26
C ARG A 131 -8.51 13.53 8.75
N LEU A 132 -8.21 12.44 9.42
CA LEU A 132 -8.29 12.31 10.88
C LEU A 132 -6.89 12.49 11.45
N HIS A 133 -6.71 13.37 12.45
CA HIS A 133 -5.39 13.71 12.98
C HIS A 133 -5.41 14.14 14.45
N ASN A 134 -4.27 14.03 15.12
CA ASN A 134 -4.06 14.39 16.53
C ASN A 134 -3.36 15.75 16.75
N GLN A 135 -3.12 16.54 15.70
CA GLN A 135 -2.32 17.78 15.75
C GLN A 135 -2.72 18.78 16.87
N THR A 136 -3.98 18.83 17.29
CA THR A 136 -4.47 19.74 18.35
C THR A 136 -4.86 19.04 19.65
N GLY A 137 -4.55 17.75 19.79
CA GLY A 137 -4.84 16.97 21.01
C GLY A 137 -4.56 15.48 20.83
N PRO A 138 -4.22 14.75 21.90
CA PRO A 138 -3.75 13.35 21.83
C PRO A 138 -4.85 12.34 21.44
N HIS A 139 -6.07 12.81 21.19
CA HIS A 139 -7.21 11.98 20.82
C HIS A 139 -7.77 12.46 19.49
N PHE A 140 -8.16 11.50 18.65
CA PHE A 140 -8.75 11.70 17.32
C PHE A 140 -10.23 12.09 17.38
#